data_AF-A0A800CIT7-F1
#
_entry.id   AF-A0A800CIT7-F1
#
_cell.length_a   1.000
_cell.length_b   1.000
_cell.length_c   1.000
_cell.angle_alpha   90.00
_cell.angle_beta   90.00
_cell.angle_gamma   90.00
#
_symmetry.space_group_name_H-M   'P 1'
#
loop_
_entity.id
_entity.type
_entity.pdbx_description
1 polymer ?
#
loop_
_entity_poly.entity_id
_entity_poly.type
_entity_poly.pdbx_seq_one_letter_code
_entity_poly.pdbx_strand_id
1 'polypeptide(L)'
;MTEFTPNPRTQLSQLWRLRGKLTLRQFTGERGRIVGAAIVIFFIGPLILAAAYGSGIGYRRLNDQWPTALLGAVFTLLWFIWLIFPIMFAAINEGADITRLMIYPIPRRTIIASVILGTLFDYPTYLMLPLFAAIIYGFGLSLSPVTLVVIAALVLGYGHLIMIGQLAGTTIGGIMQSRRVRDVAIIFFSLIGGLCYFINIGIQRFLEAVSHQVSA
;
A
#
# COMPACT_ATOMS: atom_id res chain seq x y z
N MET A 1 44.29 -10.90 22.64
CA MET A 1 42.99 -10.43 22.12
C MET A 1 43.13 -10.22 20.63
N THR A 2 42.76 -11.21 19.84
CA THR A 2 42.77 -11.13 18.38
C THR A 2 41.49 -10.43 17.93
N GLU A 3 41.62 -9.26 17.30
CA GLU A 3 40.50 -8.58 16.64
C GLU A 3 39.92 -9.50 15.56
N PHE A 4 38.76 -10.09 15.85
CA PHE A 4 37.96 -10.78 14.86
C PHE A 4 37.33 -9.70 13.96
N THR A 5 38.04 -9.29 12.91
CA THR A 5 37.50 -8.41 11.87
C THR A 5 36.62 -9.25 10.94
N PRO A 6 35.28 -9.20 11.07
CA PRO A 6 34.42 -10.09 10.31
C PRO A 6 34.41 -9.60 8.86
N ASN A 7 34.56 -10.52 7.92
CA ASN A 7 34.57 -10.21 6.49
C ASN A 7 33.27 -9.45 6.10
N PRO A 8 33.35 -8.25 5.48
CA PRO A 8 32.19 -7.39 5.24
C PRO A 8 31.12 -8.05 4.36
N ARG A 9 31.50 -8.99 3.47
CA ARG A 9 30.56 -9.72 2.62
C ARG A 9 29.73 -10.75 3.39
N THR A 10 30.30 -11.37 4.43
CA THR A 10 29.57 -12.36 5.24
C THR A 10 28.68 -11.68 6.29
N GLN A 11 29.04 -10.48 6.77
CA GLN A 11 28.16 -9.66 7.59
C GLN A 11 26.89 -9.25 6.85
N LEU A 12 27.00 -8.80 5.59
CA LEU A 12 25.84 -8.40 4.79
C LEU A 12 24.85 -9.56 4.57
N SER A 13 25.35 -10.75 4.24
CA SER A 13 24.49 -11.92 4.04
C SER A 13 23.85 -12.40 5.35
N GLN A 14 24.57 -12.30 6.46
CA GLN A 14 24.05 -12.61 7.80
C GLN A 14 22.98 -11.60 8.22
N LEU A 15 23.18 -10.30 7.98
CA LEU A 15 22.20 -9.25 8.25
C LEU A 15 20.93 -9.42 7.41
N TRP A 16 21.07 -9.75 6.12
CA TRP A 16 19.93 -10.08 5.25
C TRP A 16 19.17 -11.31 5.74
N ARG A 17 19.87 -12.37 6.17
CA ARG A 17 19.25 -13.57 6.76
C ARG A 17 18.55 -13.27 8.08
N LEU A 18 19.17 -12.47 8.95
CA LEU A 18 18.62 -12.09 10.24
C LEU A 18 17.37 -11.24 10.04
N ARG A 19 17.42 -10.27 9.12
CA ARG A 19 16.27 -9.44 8.77
C ARG A 19 15.15 -10.25 8.13
N GLY A 20 15.47 -11.15 7.20
CA GLY A 20 14.48 -12.08 6.63
C GLY A 20 13.81 -12.93 7.70
N LYS A 21 14.59 -13.48 8.65
CA LYS A 21 14.05 -14.22 9.80
C LYS A 21 13.22 -13.37 10.75
N LEU A 22 13.61 -12.11 11.00
CA LEU A 22 12.88 -11.17 11.85
C LEU A 22 11.57 -10.74 11.20
N THR A 23 11.57 -10.41 9.91
CA THR A 23 10.37 -10.13 9.13
C THR A 23 9.43 -11.33 9.17
N LEU A 24 9.93 -12.54 8.91
CA LEU A 24 9.15 -13.78 8.96
C LEU A 24 8.59 -14.04 10.37
N ARG A 25 9.38 -13.79 11.42
CA ARG A 25 8.92 -13.91 12.81
C ARG A 25 7.87 -12.87 13.18
N GLN A 26 7.99 -11.66 12.65
CA GLN A 26 6.99 -10.60 12.80
C GLN A 26 5.66 -11.00 12.14
N PHE A 27 5.70 -11.81 11.08
CA PHE A 27 4.50 -12.41 10.49
C PHE A 27 3.94 -13.56 11.34
N THR A 28 4.79 -14.43 11.92
CA THR A 28 4.32 -15.58 12.72
C THR A 28 3.94 -15.25 14.16
N GLY A 29 4.38 -14.10 14.69
CA GLY A 29 4.21 -13.73 16.11
C GLY A 29 2.80 -13.30 16.50
N GLU A 30 2.02 -12.76 15.56
CA GLU A 30 0.66 -12.28 15.80
C GLU A 30 -0.32 -12.96 14.84
N ARG A 31 -1.03 -13.99 15.34
CA ARG A 31 -2.06 -14.71 14.55
C ARG A 31 -3.08 -13.77 13.91
N GLY A 32 -3.40 -12.65 14.57
CA GLY A 32 -4.29 -11.61 14.04
C GLY A 32 -3.77 -10.95 12.75
N ARG A 33 -2.45 -10.80 12.60
CA ARG A 33 -1.83 -10.17 11.42
C ARG A 33 -1.85 -11.08 10.19
N ILE A 34 -1.72 -12.40 10.40
CA ILE A 34 -1.87 -13.39 9.32
C ILE A 34 -3.32 -13.44 8.85
N VAL A 35 -4.28 -13.47 9.79
CA VAL A 35 -5.71 -13.45 9.45
C VAL A 35 -6.08 -12.18 8.71
N GLY A 36 -5.60 -11.01 9.17
CA GLY A 36 -5.78 -9.74 8.47
C GLY A 36 -5.19 -9.75 7.07
N ALA A 37 -3.96 -10.24 6.90
CA ALA A 37 -3.32 -10.35 5.58
C ALA A 37 -4.05 -11.32 4.65
N ALA A 38 -4.58 -12.43 5.17
CA ALA A 38 -5.35 -13.40 4.42
C ALA A 38 -6.69 -12.82 3.95
N ILE A 39 -7.41 -12.09 4.82
CA ILE A 39 -8.65 -11.38 4.46
C ILE A 39 -8.36 -10.35 3.37
N VAL A 40 -7.30 -9.55 3.52
CA VAL A 40 -6.95 -8.54 2.50
C VAL A 40 -6.57 -9.20 1.18
N ILE A 41 -5.77 -10.27 1.17
CA ILE A 41 -5.47 -11.04 -0.06
C ILE A 41 -6.75 -11.58 -0.69
N PHE A 42 -7.66 -12.15 0.10
CA PHE A 42 -8.84 -12.82 -0.42
C PHE A 42 -9.88 -11.84 -0.98
N PHE A 43 -10.09 -10.69 -0.33
CA PHE A 43 -11.08 -9.70 -0.76
C PHE A 43 -10.50 -8.61 -1.68
N ILE A 44 -9.36 -8.03 -1.31
CA ILE A 44 -8.75 -6.93 -2.08
C ILE A 44 -7.88 -7.47 -3.22
N GLY A 45 -7.24 -8.64 -3.05
CA GLY A 45 -6.38 -9.24 -4.07
C GLY A 45 -7.09 -9.44 -5.41
N PRO A 46 -8.28 -10.07 -5.47
CA PRO A 46 -9.03 -10.21 -6.73
C PRO A 46 -9.40 -8.86 -7.35
N LEU A 47 -9.77 -7.86 -6.53
CA LEU A 47 -10.10 -6.52 -7.03
C LEU A 47 -8.89 -5.86 -7.69
N ILE A 48 -7.71 -6.00 -7.10
CA ILE A 48 -6.45 -5.49 -7.65
C ILE A 48 -6.09 -6.23 -8.94
N LEU A 49 -6.22 -7.55 -8.96
CA LEU A 49 -5.96 -8.35 -10.17
C LEU A 49 -6.94 -7.98 -11.29
N ALA A 50 -8.22 -7.78 -10.97
CA ALA A 50 -9.22 -7.31 -11.92
C ALA A 50 -8.90 -5.91 -12.43
N ALA A 51 -8.49 -4.98 -11.56
CA ALA A 51 -8.05 -3.63 -11.96
C ALA A 51 -6.79 -3.66 -12.83
N ALA A 52 -5.81 -4.49 -12.48
CA ALA A 52 -4.60 -4.69 -13.27
C ALA A 52 -4.93 -5.28 -14.65
N TYR A 53 -5.73 -6.34 -14.70
CA TYR A 53 -6.17 -6.95 -15.95
C TYR A 53 -6.98 -5.98 -16.82
N GLY A 54 -7.96 -5.29 -16.23
CA GLY A 54 -8.79 -4.30 -16.91
C GLY A 54 -7.98 -3.12 -17.46
N SER A 55 -7.07 -2.59 -16.66
CA SER A 55 -6.15 -1.52 -17.08
C SER A 55 -5.22 -1.99 -18.20
N GLY A 56 -4.65 -3.21 -18.11
CA GLY A 56 -3.80 -3.79 -19.13
C GLY A 56 -4.50 -4.01 -20.48
N ILE A 57 -5.76 -4.45 -20.46
CA ILE A 57 -6.60 -4.50 -21.67
C ILE A 57 -6.86 -3.09 -22.19
N GLY A 58 -7.21 -2.16 -21.31
CA GLY A 58 -7.46 -0.77 -21.65
C GLY A 58 -6.27 -0.14 -22.39
N TYR A 59 -5.06 -0.30 -21.85
CA TYR A 59 -3.84 0.22 -22.47
C TYR A 59 -3.60 -0.29 -23.89
N ARG A 60 -4.09 -1.47 -24.25
CA ARG A 60 -3.89 -2.06 -25.58
C ARG A 60 -5.05 -1.89 -26.55
N ARG A 61 -6.29 -1.85 -26.05
CA ARG A 61 -7.48 -1.83 -26.89
C ARG A 61 -8.02 -0.43 -27.14
N LEU A 62 -7.65 0.54 -26.31
CA LEU A 62 -8.05 1.93 -26.49
C LEU A 62 -7.17 2.58 -27.56
N ASN A 63 -7.79 3.28 -28.50
CA ASN A 63 -7.08 4.01 -29.55
C ASN A 63 -6.61 5.39 -29.06
N ASP A 64 -5.54 5.88 -29.70
CA ASP A 64 -4.99 7.23 -29.57
C ASP A 64 -4.55 7.61 -28.14
N GLN A 65 -5.26 8.57 -27.52
CA GLN A 65 -4.89 9.27 -26.29
C GLN A 65 -5.48 8.66 -25.01
N TRP A 66 -6.43 7.74 -25.15
CA TRP A 66 -7.12 7.13 -24.02
C TRP A 66 -6.21 6.22 -23.16
N PRO A 67 -5.24 5.47 -23.70
CA PRO A 67 -4.29 4.70 -22.89
C PRO A 67 -3.51 5.56 -21.89
N THR A 68 -3.05 6.75 -22.30
CA THR A 68 -2.25 7.63 -21.44
C THR A 68 -3.12 8.32 -20.39
N ALA A 69 -4.36 8.70 -20.73
CA ALA A 69 -5.33 9.21 -19.77
C ALA A 69 -5.69 8.14 -18.71
N LEU A 70 -5.90 6.89 -19.13
CA LEU A 70 -6.14 5.77 -18.23
C LEU A 70 -4.93 5.53 -17.30
N LEU A 71 -3.72 5.60 -17.83
CA LEU A 71 -2.49 5.47 -17.05
C LEU A 71 -2.43 6.55 -15.96
N GLY A 72 -2.70 7.80 -16.32
CA GLY A 72 -2.80 8.92 -15.39
C GLY A 72 -3.86 8.67 -14.31
N ALA A 73 -5.06 8.27 -14.70
CA ALA A 73 -6.16 7.96 -13.77
C ALA A 73 -5.78 6.84 -12.79
N VAL A 74 -5.15 5.77 -13.27
CA VAL A 74 -4.66 4.66 -12.42
C VAL A 74 -3.62 5.18 -11.43
N PHE A 75 -2.61 5.92 -11.87
CA PHE A 75 -1.60 6.49 -10.96
C PHE A 75 -2.20 7.45 -9.93
N THR A 76 -3.14 8.31 -10.33
CA THR A 76 -3.83 9.23 -9.42
C THR A 76 -4.65 8.46 -8.39
N LEU A 77 -5.39 7.43 -8.80
CA LEU A 77 -6.15 6.58 -7.88
C LEU A 77 -5.22 5.87 -6.89
N LEU A 78 -4.12 5.29 -7.39
CA LEU A 78 -3.08 4.68 -6.56
C LEU A 78 -2.52 5.69 -5.56
N TRP A 79 -2.28 6.92 -5.99
CA TRP A 79 -1.80 7.99 -5.12
C TRP A 79 -2.78 8.32 -3.99
N PHE A 80 -4.09 8.44 -4.28
CA PHE A 80 -5.10 8.65 -3.24
C PHE A 80 -5.19 7.48 -2.27
N ILE A 81 -5.18 6.24 -2.79
CA ILE A 81 -5.16 5.04 -1.95
C ILE A 81 -3.94 5.08 -1.02
N TRP A 82 -2.77 5.47 -1.54
CA TRP A 82 -1.54 5.54 -0.77
C TRP A 82 -1.49 6.67 0.25
N LEU A 83 -2.25 7.74 0.04
CA LEU A 83 -2.43 8.80 1.03
C LEU A 83 -3.32 8.34 2.20
N ILE A 84 -4.33 7.51 1.91
CA ILE A 84 -5.32 7.04 2.90
C ILE A 84 -4.79 5.84 3.69
N PHE A 85 -4.03 4.95 3.04
CA PHE A 85 -3.57 3.70 3.64
C PHE A 85 -2.81 3.87 4.98
N PRO A 86 -1.87 4.82 5.12
CA PRO A 86 -1.18 5.07 6.39
C PRO A 86 -2.12 5.48 7.52
N ILE A 87 -3.22 6.19 7.22
CA ILE A 87 -4.22 6.59 8.22
C ILE A 87 -4.90 5.37 8.83
N MET A 88 -5.29 4.42 7.97
CA MET A 88 -5.96 3.18 8.39
C MET A 88 -5.02 2.29 9.19
N PHE A 89 -3.76 2.17 8.77
CA PHE A 89 -2.79 1.27 9.40
C PHE A 89 -2.18 1.83 10.68
N ALA A 90 -2.01 3.16 10.79
CA ALA A 90 -1.54 3.81 12.01
C ALA A 90 -2.50 3.60 13.19
N ALA A 91 -3.81 3.40 12.94
CA ALA A 91 -4.79 3.08 13.97
C ALA A 91 -4.66 1.65 14.52
N ILE A 92 -4.12 0.73 13.72
CA ILE A 92 -4.01 -0.71 14.05
C ILE A 92 -2.64 -1.04 14.65
N ASN A 93 -1.63 -0.24 14.33
CA ASN A 93 -0.23 -0.58 14.56
C ASN A 93 0.41 0.30 15.65
N GLU A 94 -0.03 0.16 16.91
CA GLU A 94 0.62 0.76 18.09
C GLU A 94 2.12 0.35 18.23
N GLY A 95 2.55 -0.70 17.53
CA GLY A 95 3.91 -1.23 17.52
C GLY A 95 4.90 -0.55 16.57
N ALA A 96 4.47 0.41 15.73
CA ALA A 96 5.33 1.11 14.76
C ALA A 96 5.96 2.40 15.31
N ASP A 97 6.04 2.55 16.63
CA ASP A 97 6.60 3.74 17.26
C ASP A 97 8.13 3.75 17.13
N ILE A 98 8.63 4.35 16.03
CA ILE A 98 10.06 4.58 15.75
C ILE A 98 10.74 5.33 16.91
N THR A 99 9.97 6.08 17.70
CA THR A 99 10.41 6.76 18.92
C THR A 99 10.97 5.78 19.96
N ARG A 100 10.48 4.54 20.02
CA ARG A 100 11.02 3.49 20.89
C ARG A 100 12.40 3.00 20.43
N LEU A 101 12.67 3.04 19.12
CA LEU A 101 13.97 2.68 18.55
C LEU A 101 15.02 3.78 18.76
N MET A 102 14.61 5.03 18.98
CA MET A 102 15.53 6.13 19.32
C MET A 102 16.15 5.99 20.71
N ILE A 103 15.60 5.13 21.58
CA ILE A 103 16.17 4.81 22.88
C ILE A 103 17.44 3.96 22.72
N TYR A 104 17.57 3.22 21.61
CA TYR A 104 18.78 2.46 21.31
C TYR A 104 19.81 3.33 20.58
N PRO A 105 21.12 3.20 20.89
CA PRO A 105 22.19 3.96 20.26
C PRO A 105 22.49 3.43 18.84
N ILE A 106 21.49 3.47 17.96
CA ILE A 106 21.61 3.05 16.56
C ILE A 106 21.87 4.30 15.71
N PRO A 107 22.85 4.28 14.80
CA PRO A 107 23.13 5.41 13.92
C PRO A 107 21.90 5.78 13.06
N ARG A 108 21.54 7.07 13.03
CA ARG A 108 20.35 7.59 12.33
C ARG A 108 20.25 7.15 10.87
N ARG A 109 21.38 7.07 10.17
CA ARG A 109 21.46 6.61 8.77
C ARG A 109 20.95 5.17 8.61
N THR A 110 21.26 4.30 9.56
CA THR A 110 20.80 2.90 9.56
C THR A 110 19.32 2.81 9.86
N ILE A 111 18.78 3.67 10.72
CA ILE A 111 17.34 3.76 10.98
C ILE A 111 16.61 4.20 9.71
N ILE A 112 17.04 5.30 9.07
CA ILE A 112 16.44 5.80 7.83
C ILE A 112 16.52 4.74 6.72
N ALA A 113 17.69 4.13 6.51
CA ALA A 113 17.85 3.06 5.53
C ALA A 113 16.93 1.86 5.86
N SER A 114 16.78 1.51 7.14
CA SER A 114 15.89 0.43 7.55
C SER A 114 14.41 0.73 7.32
N VAL A 115 14.01 1.99 7.42
CA VAL A 115 12.63 2.47 7.22
C VAL A 115 12.32 2.55 5.72
N ILE A 116 13.25 3.06 4.92
CA ILE A 116 13.13 3.09 3.45
C ILE A 116 13.11 1.66 2.90
N LEU A 117 14.03 0.79 3.33
CA LEU A 117 14.01 -0.62 2.92
C LEU A 117 12.78 -1.36 3.44
N GLY A 118 12.27 -1.02 4.63
CA GLY A 118 11.04 -1.58 5.17
C GLY A 118 9.83 -1.26 4.29
N THR A 119 9.73 -0.02 3.81
CA THR A 119 8.65 0.41 2.91
C THR A 119 8.79 -0.10 1.48
N LEU A 120 10.02 -0.27 1.01
CA LEU A 120 10.28 -0.88 -0.30
C LEU A 120 9.79 -2.33 -0.40
N PHE A 121 9.73 -3.04 0.73
CA PHE A 121 9.31 -4.45 0.82
C PHE A 121 8.07 -4.62 1.70
N ASP A 122 7.23 -3.59 1.77
CA ASP A 122 6.00 -3.65 2.56
C ASP A 122 4.88 -4.37 1.79
N TYR A 123 3.90 -4.88 2.53
CA TYR A 123 2.74 -5.58 2.00
C TYR A 123 1.99 -4.79 0.91
N PRO A 124 1.76 -3.47 1.05
CA PRO A 124 1.12 -2.67 0.00
C PRO A 124 1.94 -2.63 -1.30
N THR A 125 3.26 -2.68 -1.21
CA THR A 125 4.14 -2.67 -2.39
C THR A 125 3.94 -3.92 -3.23
N TYR A 126 3.82 -5.09 -2.59
CA TYR A 126 3.54 -6.34 -3.29
C TYR A 126 2.17 -6.33 -3.98
N LEU A 127 1.18 -5.67 -3.38
CA LEU A 127 -0.14 -5.49 -3.97
C LEU A 127 -0.13 -4.60 -5.22
N MET A 128 0.85 -3.70 -5.39
CA MET A 128 0.96 -2.86 -6.60
C MET A 128 1.67 -3.55 -7.77
N LEU A 129 2.41 -4.63 -7.53
CA LEU A 129 3.16 -5.32 -8.58
C LEU A 129 2.30 -5.73 -9.79
N PRO A 130 1.07 -6.27 -9.63
CA PRO A 130 0.23 -6.59 -10.78
C PRO A 130 -0.13 -5.38 -11.64
N LEU A 131 -0.35 -4.21 -11.03
CA LEU A 131 -0.65 -2.97 -11.74
C LEU A 131 0.57 -2.46 -12.51
N PHE A 132 1.76 -2.50 -11.93
CA PHE A 132 2.99 -2.17 -12.65
C PHE A 132 3.26 -3.16 -13.79
N ALA A 133 3.02 -4.45 -13.56
CA ALA A 133 3.12 -5.45 -14.62
C ALA A 133 2.13 -5.17 -15.77
N ALA A 134 0.91 -4.72 -15.48
CA ALA A 134 -0.07 -4.33 -16.49
C ALA A 134 0.40 -3.12 -17.32
N ILE A 135 1.04 -2.13 -16.71
CA ILE A 135 1.61 -0.97 -17.41
C ILE A 135 2.76 -1.40 -18.33
N ILE A 136 3.67 -2.24 -17.84
CA ILE A 136 4.77 -2.79 -18.64
C ILE A 136 4.22 -3.65 -19.79
N TYR A 137 3.17 -4.44 -19.54
CA TYR A 137 2.51 -5.23 -20.58
C TYR A 137 1.81 -4.35 -21.63
N GLY A 138 1.20 -3.23 -21.21
CA GLY A 138 0.49 -2.30 -22.08
C GLY A 138 1.43 -1.50 -22.99
N PHE A 139 2.50 -0.95 -22.43
CA PHE A 139 3.38 0.00 -23.14
C PHE A 139 4.81 -0.49 -23.39
N GLY A 140 5.30 -1.44 -22.59
CA GLY A 140 6.73 -1.79 -22.51
C GLY A 140 7.19 -2.95 -23.37
N LEU A 141 6.29 -3.66 -24.06
CA LEU A 141 6.66 -4.81 -24.91
C LEU A 141 7.24 -4.40 -26.28
N SER A 142 7.18 -3.13 -26.62
CA SER A 142 7.78 -2.56 -27.83
C SER A 142 9.17 -1.99 -27.48
N LEU A 143 10.23 -2.27 -28.24
CA LEU A 143 11.55 -1.60 -28.10
C LEU A 143 11.52 -0.16 -28.65
N SER A 144 10.52 0.62 -28.25
CA SER A 144 10.33 2.00 -28.67
C SER A 144 10.91 2.97 -27.64
N PRO A 145 11.26 4.21 -28.02
CA PRO A 145 11.67 5.26 -27.09
C PRO A 145 10.63 5.53 -25.98
N VAL A 146 9.35 5.28 -26.27
CA VAL A 146 8.23 5.41 -25.32
C VAL A 146 8.43 4.50 -24.10
N THR A 147 9.02 3.32 -24.29
CA THR A 147 9.27 2.36 -23.20
C THR A 147 10.24 2.91 -22.17
N LEU A 148 11.28 3.64 -22.59
CA LEU A 148 12.21 4.30 -21.67
C LEU A 148 11.52 5.37 -20.84
N VAL A 149 10.64 6.15 -21.47
CA VAL A 149 9.84 7.17 -20.77
C VAL A 149 8.89 6.52 -19.75
N VAL A 150 8.24 5.42 -20.12
CA VAL A 150 7.33 4.69 -19.22
C VAL A 150 8.08 4.08 -18.04
N ILE A 151 9.26 3.49 -18.27
CA ILE A 151 10.10 2.96 -17.18
C ILE A 151 10.54 4.10 -16.25
N ALA A 152 10.99 5.22 -16.80
CA ALA A 152 11.36 6.39 -15.99
C ALA A 152 10.17 6.92 -15.19
N ALA A 153 8.99 7.02 -15.79
CA ALA A 153 7.75 7.42 -15.13
C ALA A 153 7.32 6.44 -14.03
N LEU A 154 7.46 5.12 -14.25
CA LEU A 154 7.22 4.09 -13.24
C LEU A 154 8.16 4.25 -12.05
N VAL A 155 9.47 4.45 -12.29
CA VAL A 155 10.47 4.62 -11.22
C VAL A 155 10.20 5.90 -10.43
N LEU A 156 9.95 7.03 -11.11
CA LEU A 156 9.65 8.30 -10.47
C LEU A 156 8.32 8.25 -9.71
N GLY A 157 7.27 7.70 -10.32
CA GLY A 157 5.95 7.56 -9.70
C GLY A 157 5.99 6.64 -8.48
N TYR A 158 6.68 5.50 -8.58
CA TYR A 158 6.89 4.60 -7.45
C TYR A 158 7.69 5.25 -6.32
N GLY A 159 8.78 5.95 -6.65
CA GLY A 159 9.56 6.70 -5.67
C GLY A 159 8.72 7.78 -4.98
N HIS A 160 7.89 8.49 -5.75
CA HIS A 160 6.96 9.50 -5.21
C HIS A 160 5.91 8.88 -4.28
N LEU A 161 5.33 7.73 -4.64
CA LEU A 161 4.40 6.98 -3.80
C LEU A 161 5.04 6.55 -2.48
N ILE A 162 6.27 6.03 -2.50
CA ILE A 162 6.97 5.68 -1.26
C ILE A 162 7.20 6.93 -0.39
N MET A 163 7.67 8.03 -0.98
CA MET A 163 7.94 9.26 -0.26
C MET A 163 6.67 9.86 0.36
N ILE A 164 5.56 9.95 -0.38
CA ILE A 164 4.29 10.45 0.16
C ILE A 164 3.76 9.52 1.25
N GLY A 165 3.88 8.20 1.09
CA GLY A 165 3.46 7.23 2.09
C GLY A 165 4.24 7.37 3.41
N GLN A 166 5.54 7.65 3.33
CA GLN A 166 6.39 7.90 4.50
C GLN A 166 6.12 9.25 5.16
N LEU A 167 5.93 10.30 4.36
CA LEU A 167 5.58 11.62 4.88
C LEU A 167 4.21 11.59 5.55
N ALA A 168 3.23 10.96 4.92
CA ALA A 168 1.90 10.74 5.47
C ALA A 168 1.99 9.89 6.74
N GLY A 169 2.65 8.73 6.69
CA GLY A 169 2.78 7.84 7.85
C GLY A 169 3.50 8.46 9.04
N THR A 170 4.57 9.23 8.82
CA THR A 170 5.28 9.92 9.91
C THR A 170 4.48 11.08 10.49
N THR A 171 3.83 11.87 9.63
CA THR A 171 2.98 13.00 10.05
C THR A 171 1.75 12.51 10.80
N ILE A 172 1.04 11.53 10.25
CA ILE A 172 -0.16 10.95 10.86
C ILE A 172 0.21 10.18 12.12
N GLY A 173 1.30 9.41 12.12
CA GLY A 173 1.80 8.72 13.30
C GLY A 173 2.11 9.68 14.45
N GLY A 174 2.75 10.83 14.15
CA GLY A 174 2.99 11.88 15.14
C GLY A 174 1.71 12.57 15.61
N ILE A 175 0.77 12.85 14.70
CA ILE A 175 -0.50 13.52 15.03
C ILE A 175 -1.45 12.58 15.82
N MET A 176 -1.48 11.29 15.51
CA MET A 176 -2.33 10.28 16.16
C MET A 176 -1.90 9.92 17.58
N GLN A 177 -0.68 10.27 17.99
CA GLN A 177 -0.29 10.22 19.40
C GLN A 177 -1.11 11.21 20.26
N SER A 178 -1.71 12.23 19.64
CA SER A 178 -2.65 13.11 20.31
C SER A 178 -3.99 12.40 20.52
N ARG A 179 -4.36 12.17 21.80
CA ARG A 179 -5.65 11.58 22.19
C ARG A 179 -6.84 12.25 21.48
N ARG A 180 -6.80 13.57 21.32
CA ARG A 180 -7.86 14.36 20.69
C ARG A 180 -8.09 13.97 19.23
N VAL A 181 -7.04 13.68 18.47
CA VAL A 181 -7.18 13.31 17.05
C VAL A 181 -7.65 11.87 16.91
N ARG A 182 -7.18 10.98 17.79
CA ARG A 182 -7.65 9.59 17.84
C ARG A 182 -9.15 9.53 18.12
N ASP A 183 -9.66 10.29 19.09
CA ASP A 183 -11.09 10.29 19.43
C ASP A 183 -11.94 10.86 18.28
N VAL A 184 -11.49 11.93 17.61
CA VAL A 184 -12.16 12.47 16.42
C VAL A 184 -12.18 11.48 15.26
N ALA A 185 -11.07 10.76 15.03
CA ALA A 185 -11.01 9.75 13.97
C ALA A 185 -12.00 8.60 14.23
N ILE A 186 -12.12 8.12 15.47
CA ILE A 186 -13.08 7.06 15.83
C ILE A 186 -14.53 7.51 15.56
N ILE A 187 -14.86 8.75 15.94
CA ILE A 187 -16.19 9.34 15.67
C ILE A 187 -16.43 9.45 14.17
N PHE A 188 -15.45 9.96 13.41
CA PHE A 188 -15.54 10.12 11.96
C PHE A 188 -15.71 8.79 11.23
N PHE A 189 -14.91 7.78 11.57
CA PHE A 189 -15.04 6.44 10.99
C PHE A 189 -16.35 5.75 11.38
N SER A 190 -16.85 5.96 12.60
CA SER A 190 -18.19 5.47 12.99
C SER A 190 -19.30 6.13 12.19
N LEU A 191 -19.18 7.43 11.91
CA LEU A 191 -20.12 8.17 11.06
C LEU A 191 -20.11 7.67 9.62
N ILE A 192 -18.92 7.44 9.04
CA ILE A 192 -18.79 6.85 7.70
C ILE A 192 -19.35 5.43 7.66
N GLY A 193 -19.05 4.61 8.67
CA GLY A 193 -19.62 3.27 8.81
C GLY A 193 -21.15 3.29 8.89
N GLY A 194 -21.70 4.25 9.64
CA GLY A 194 -23.14 4.51 9.69
C GLY A 194 -23.72 4.94 8.34
N LEU A 195 -22.98 5.72 7.55
CA LEU A 195 -23.40 6.13 6.20
C LEU A 195 -23.59 4.92 5.27
N CYS A 196 -22.68 3.93 5.33
CA CYS A 196 -22.83 2.68 4.58
C CYS A 196 -24.10 1.91 4.96
N TYR A 197 -24.47 1.92 6.24
CA TYR A 197 -25.72 1.30 6.70
C TYR A 197 -26.95 2.00 6.12
N PHE A 198 -26.96 3.33 6.09
CA PHE A 198 -28.04 4.10 5.46
C PHE A 198 -28.14 3.87 3.95
N ILE A 199 -27.01 3.79 3.25
CA ILE A 199 -26.98 3.47 1.81
C ILE A 199 -27.58 2.08 1.57
N ASN A 200 -27.23 1.09 2.41
CA ASN A 200 -27.75 -0.28 2.28
C ASN A 200 -29.27 -0.33 2.48
N ILE A 201 -29.79 0.38 3.49
CA ILE A 201 -31.23 0.55 3.71
C ILE A 201 -31.92 1.22 2.51
N GLY A 202 -31.31 2.27 1.95
CA GLY A 202 -31.85 2.96 0.79
C GLY A 202 -31.95 2.06 -0.43
N ILE A 203 -30.92 1.25 -0.68
CA ILE A 203 -30.90 0.27 -1.77
C ILE A 203 -31.96 -0.81 -1.55
N GLN A 204 -32.10 -1.36 -0.33
CA GLN A 204 -33.12 -2.37 -0.04
C GLN A 204 -34.53 -1.85 -0.29
N ARG A 205 -34.86 -0.64 0.19
CA ARG A 205 -36.18 -0.03 -0.02
C ARG A 205 -36.45 0.29 -1.49
N PHE A 206 -35.44 0.72 -2.23
CA PHE A 206 -35.57 0.96 -3.66
C PHE A 206 -35.85 -0.34 -4.43
N LEU A 207 -35.15 -1.42 -4.10
CA LEU A 207 -35.36 -2.74 -4.70
C LEU A 207 -36.77 -3.29 -4.41
N GLU A 208 -37.28 -3.09 -3.19
CA GLU A 208 -38.67 -3.45 -2.82
C GLU A 208 -39.71 -2.62 -3.59
N ALA A 209 -39.47 -1.32 -3.78
CA ALA A 209 -40.36 -0.47 -4.55
C ALA A 209 -40.43 -0.87 -6.04
N VAL A 210 -39.28 -1.23 -6.62
CA VAL A 210 -39.20 -1.69 -8.01
C VAL A 210 -39.85 -3.08 -8.18
N SER A 211 -39.69 -4.00 -7.22
CA SER A 211 -40.29 -5.34 -7.32
C SER A 211 -41.82 -5.32 -7.26
N HIS A 212 -42.40 -4.40 -6.48
CA HIS A 212 -43.85 -4.17 -6.46
C HIS A 212 -44.38 -3.57 -7.77
N GLN A 213 -43.57 -2.83 -8.51
CA GLN A 213 -43.96 -2.22 -9.78
C GLN A 213 -43.90 -3.20 -10.96
N VAL A 214 -43.10 -4.27 -10.85
CA VAL A 214 -42.93 -5.31 -11.86
C VAL A 214 -43.94 -6.47 -11.68
N SER A 215 -44.57 -6.57 -10.50
CA SER A 215 -45.57 -7.60 -10.18
C SER A 215 -47.03 -7.14 -10.31
N ALA A 216 -47.25 -5.90 -10.76
CA ALA A 216 -48.55 -5.32 -11.13
C ALA A 216 -48.67 -5.20 -12.66
#